data_AF-A0A970WYV3-F1
#
_entry.id   AF-A0A970WYV3-F1
#
_cell.length_a   1.000
_cell.length_b   1.000
_cell.length_c   1.000
_cell.angle_alpha   90.00
_cell.angle_beta   90.00
_cell.angle_gamma   90.00
#
_symmetry.space_group_name_H-M   'P 1'
#
loop_
_entity.id
_entity.type
_entity.pdbx_description
1 polymer ?
#
loop_
_entity_poly.entity_id
_entity_poly.type
_entity_poly.pdbx_seq_one_letter_code
_entity_poly.pdbx_strand_id
1 'polypeptide(L)'
;ERHLYPLFNIEFISLNEADQKAGLRVNDPGNPGRTYLSGKGLTNPLNLPEPYASQLKAVREAANVQVEQMCAKLNTVLDNQKAGFQLDFNWIRDNLTKGSIRERHLAKALRIKVYETLGSDEAAKKACFEQLFGGKALKSALNDEAGVENEIRGNLLKAGGAAFVPEEATAFLPMEQVCRIIQAAGGIPTYPFLADDAKGGYTDFEGNLEQVAATLTERGFASVEFISTRNDLHLLEKYALYLHEQGFVVTLGTEHNTPAMEPILLTARHGVPLTDTLKRINYEGACVIAAHQHVVAQGLPGYVDVDGRCDRSKRAEYIKLGDQLIKAVVEQN
;
A
#
# COMPACT_ATOMS: atom_id res chain seq x y z
N GLU A 1 -24.70 6.18 12.83
CA GLU A 1 -24.04 5.72 11.58
C GLU A 1 -22.84 6.63 11.31
N ARG A 2 -21.80 6.21 10.56
CA ARG A 2 -20.61 7.07 10.35
C ARG A 2 -20.71 8.04 9.16
N HIS A 3 -21.80 7.97 8.37
CA HIS A 3 -22.04 8.84 7.20
C HIS A 3 -20.86 8.85 6.21
N LEU A 4 -20.26 7.69 5.98
CA LEU A 4 -19.14 7.48 5.05
C LEU A 4 -19.56 6.51 3.96
N TYR A 5 -19.38 6.90 2.70
CA TYR A 5 -19.55 5.97 1.58
C TYR A 5 -18.34 5.02 1.53
N PRO A 6 -18.53 3.69 1.66
CA PRO A 6 -17.42 2.76 1.70
C PRO A 6 -16.88 2.47 0.30
N LEU A 7 -15.56 2.61 0.13
CA LEU A 7 -14.82 2.15 -1.04
C LEU A 7 -13.90 1.01 -0.63
N PHE A 8 -14.05 -0.16 -1.26
CA PHE A 8 -13.25 -1.34 -0.96
C PHE A 8 -12.06 -1.42 -1.92
N ASN A 9 -10.85 -1.47 -1.36
CA ASN A 9 -9.61 -1.41 -2.13
C ASN A 9 -8.69 -2.56 -1.73
N ILE A 10 -7.69 -2.85 -2.57
CA ILE A 10 -6.64 -3.84 -2.31
C ILE A 10 -5.31 -3.33 -2.86
N GLU A 11 -4.20 -3.83 -2.32
CA GLU A 11 -2.85 -3.52 -2.80
C GLU A 11 -2.05 -4.81 -2.98
N PHE A 12 -1.18 -4.79 -3.99
CA PHE A 12 -0.31 -5.88 -4.38
C PHE A 12 1.08 -5.36 -4.67
N ILE A 13 2.06 -6.25 -4.50
CA ILE A 13 3.38 -6.09 -5.10
C ILE A 13 3.45 -7.14 -6.22
N SER A 14 3.77 -6.68 -7.42
CA SER A 14 3.90 -7.50 -8.62
C SER A 14 5.29 -7.34 -9.22
N LEU A 15 5.56 -8.14 -10.25
CA LEU A 15 6.78 -8.05 -11.05
C LEU A 15 6.43 -7.89 -12.52
N ASN A 16 7.01 -6.89 -13.17
CA ASN A 16 7.06 -6.77 -14.62
C ASN A 16 8.43 -7.26 -15.10
N GLU A 17 8.45 -8.44 -15.75
CA GLU A 17 9.71 -9.05 -16.20
C GLU A 17 10.43 -8.23 -17.26
N ALA A 18 9.71 -7.53 -18.14
CA ALA A 18 10.31 -6.72 -19.20
C ALA A 18 11.04 -5.51 -18.59
N ASP A 19 10.39 -4.82 -17.65
CA ASP A 19 10.99 -3.72 -16.91
C ASP A 19 12.18 -4.19 -16.07
N GLN A 20 12.08 -5.37 -15.44
CA GLN A 20 13.19 -5.97 -14.70
C GLN A 20 14.40 -6.26 -15.59
N LYS A 21 14.18 -6.88 -16.75
CA LYS A 21 15.24 -7.17 -17.74
C LYS A 21 15.87 -5.90 -18.29
N ALA A 22 15.09 -4.83 -18.43
CA ALA A 22 15.56 -3.51 -18.85
C ALA A 22 16.22 -2.70 -17.71
N GLY A 23 16.22 -3.21 -16.46
CA GLY A 23 16.77 -2.51 -15.31
C GLY A 23 15.97 -1.27 -14.89
N LEU A 24 14.72 -1.15 -15.32
CA LEU A 24 13.88 0.03 -15.07
C LEU A 24 13.32 0.01 -13.65
N ARG A 25 13.58 1.07 -12.89
CA ARG A 25 12.92 1.33 -11.61
C ARG A 25 11.55 1.94 -11.90
N VAL A 26 10.50 1.24 -11.45
CA VAL A 26 9.09 1.59 -11.71
C VAL A 26 8.56 2.43 -10.54
N ASN A 27 7.58 1.96 -9.76
CA ASN A 27 7.15 2.58 -8.50
C ASN A 27 7.73 1.85 -7.28
N ASP A 28 8.85 1.14 -7.48
CA ASP A 28 9.79 0.76 -6.44
C ASP A 28 11.18 1.31 -6.85
N PRO A 29 11.73 2.28 -6.12
CA PRO A 29 12.98 2.94 -6.53
C PRO A 29 14.20 2.06 -6.24
N GLY A 30 14.05 0.98 -5.46
CA GLY A 30 15.14 0.09 -5.07
C GLY A 30 15.21 -1.20 -5.88
N ASN A 31 14.12 -1.61 -6.54
CA ASN A 31 13.99 -2.92 -7.17
C ASN A 31 13.50 -2.82 -8.62
N PRO A 32 14.37 -2.95 -9.64
CA PRO A 32 13.97 -2.94 -11.03
C PRO A 32 12.85 -3.93 -11.36
N GLY A 33 11.86 -3.46 -12.12
CA GLY A 33 10.67 -4.20 -12.52
C GLY A 33 9.69 -4.56 -11.40
N ARG A 34 9.97 -4.23 -10.13
CA ARG A 34 8.98 -4.39 -9.06
C ARG A 34 7.93 -3.30 -9.20
N THR A 35 6.66 -3.71 -9.24
CA THR A 35 5.54 -2.82 -9.50
C THR A 35 4.47 -2.99 -8.43
N TYR A 36 4.29 -1.98 -7.61
CA TYR A 36 3.14 -1.86 -6.72
C TYR A 36 1.90 -1.59 -7.56
N LEU A 37 0.81 -2.26 -7.23
CA LEU A 37 -0.49 -2.07 -7.88
C LEU A 37 -1.55 -1.98 -6.80
N SER A 38 -2.59 -1.20 -7.06
CA SER A 38 -3.80 -1.24 -6.24
C SER A 38 -5.02 -1.58 -7.10
N GLY A 39 -6.04 -2.12 -6.43
CA GLY A 39 -7.37 -2.25 -6.98
C GLY A 39 -8.31 -1.32 -6.24
N LYS A 40 -9.14 -0.57 -6.98
CA LYS A 40 -10.10 0.38 -6.41
C LYS A 40 -11.54 -0.01 -6.70
N GLY A 41 -12.42 0.11 -5.71
CA GLY A 41 -13.86 -0.10 -5.87
C GLY A 41 -14.27 -1.56 -6.06
N LEU A 42 -13.64 -2.48 -5.33
CA LEU A 42 -13.93 -3.91 -5.36
C LEU A 42 -15.36 -4.21 -4.90
N THR A 43 -15.89 -5.35 -5.37
CA THR A 43 -17.18 -5.86 -4.91
C THR A 43 -17.18 -6.22 -3.43
N ASN A 44 -18.30 -5.98 -2.76
CA ASN A 44 -18.54 -6.39 -1.39
C ASN A 44 -19.98 -6.95 -1.22
N PRO A 45 -20.16 -8.18 -0.72
CA PRO A 45 -19.11 -9.13 -0.31
C PRO A 45 -18.26 -9.58 -1.50
N LEU A 46 -16.95 -9.73 -1.27
CA LEU A 46 -16.02 -10.17 -2.30
C LEU A 46 -16.36 -11.59 -2.75
N ASN A 47 -16.52 -11.78 -4.05
CA ASN A 47 -16.64 -13.09 -4.67
C ASN A 47 -15.60 -13.22 -5.79
N LEU A 48 -14.46 -13.84 -5.48
CA LEU A 48 -13.37 -14.01 -6.43
C LEU A 48 -13.44 -15.42 -7.05
N PRO A 49 -13.64 -15.56 -8.38
CA PRO A 49 -13.72 -16.87 -9.01
C PRO A 49 -12.34 -17.54 -9.10
N GLU A 50 -12.34 -18.86 -9.31
CA GLU A 50 -11.12 -19.60 -9.67
C GLU A 50 -10.67 -19.25 -11.10
N PRO A 51 -9.35 -19.22 -11.39
CA PRO A 51 -8.24 -19.58 -10.50
C PRO A 51 -7.75 -18.44 -9.58
N TYR A 52 -8.35 -17.24 -9.66
CA TYR A 52 -7.86 -16.04 -8.99
C TYR A 52 -7.91 -16.15 -7.46
N ALA A 53 -8.92 -16.82 -6.91
CA ALA A 53 -9.00 -17.11 -5.47
C ALA A 53 -7.81 -17.93 -4.98
N SER A 54 -7.51 -19.04 -5.65
CA SER A 54 -6.36 -19.89 -5.32
C SER A 54 -5.03 -19.15 -5.49
N GLN A 55 -4.89 -18.33 -6.52
CA GLN A 55 -3.68 -17.51 -6.73
C GLN A 55 -3.48 -16.47 -5.62
N LEU A 56 -4.52 -15.73 -5.24
CA LEU A 56 -4.45 -14.76 -4.15
C LEU A 56 -4.07 -15.43 -2.83
N LYS A 57 -4.64 -16.61 -2.57
CA LYS A 57 -4.30 -17.43 -1.39
C LYS A 57 -2.82 -17.84 -1.41
N ALA A 58 -2.33 -18.35 -2.54
CA ALA A 58 -0.94 -18.78 -2.70
C ALA A 58 0.06 -17.64 -2.49
N VAL A 59 -0.22 -16.44 -3.00
CA VAL A 59 0.62 -15.24 -2.78
C VAL A 59 0.67 -14.89 -1.30
N ARG A 60 -0.48 -14.91 -0.61
CA ARG A 60 -0.52 -14.64 0.84
C ARG A 60 0.28 -15.66 1.64
N GLU A 61 0.18 -16.94 1.27
CA GLU A 61 0.95 -18.02 1.91
C GLU A 61 2.45 -17.86 1.67
N ALA A 62 2.87 -17.61 0.42
CA ALA A 62 4.27 -17.37 0.07
C ALA A 62 4.86 -16.17 0.83
N ALA A 63 4.12 -15.05 0.90
CA ALA A 63 4.54 -13.88 1.67
C ALA A 63 4.66 -14.16 3.18
N ASN A 64 3.78 -15.01 3.74
CA ASN A 64 3.85 -15.38 5.15
C ASN A 64 5.04 -16.29 5.46
N VAL A 65 5.41 -17.22 4.56
CA VAL A 65 6.58 -18.11 4.73
C VAL A 65 7.86 -17.30 4.94
N GLN A 66 8.07 -16.23 4.16
CA GLN A 66 9.22 -15.35 4.34
C GLN A 66 9.25 -14.74 5.76
N VAL A 67 8.10 -14.27 6.26
CA VAL A 67 8.01 -13.64 7.58
C VAL A 67 8.14 -14.67 8.70
N GLU A 68 7.72 -15.90 8.47
CA GLU A 68 7.96 -17.03 9.38
C GLU A 68 9.46 -17.30 9.53
N GLN A 69 10.20 -17.31 8.42
CA GLN A 69 11.67 -17.41 8.43
C GLN A 69 12.33 -16.22 9.15
N MET A 70 11.83 -15.00 8.94
CA MET A 70 12.30 -13.81 9.70
C MET A 70 12.05 -13.98 11.20
N CYS A 71 10.88 -14.49 11.59
CA CYS A 71 10.54 -14.75 12.99
C CYS A 71 11.49 -15.77 13.62
N ALA A 72 11.80 -16.86 12.91
CA ALA A 72 12.75 -17.87 13.37
C ALA A 72 14.17 -17.29 13.57
N LYS A 73 14.65 -16.46 12.64
CA LYS A 73 15.93 -15.76 12.80
C LYS A 73 15.91 -14.79 13.98
N LEU A 74 14.81 -14.05 14.15
CA LEU A 74 14.67 -13.13 15.28
C LEU A 74 14.68 -13.87 16.62
N ASN A 75 14.03 -15.03 16.72
CA ASN A 75 14.11 -15.88 17.91
C ASN A 75 15.52 -16.40 18.17
N THR A 76 16.29 -16.73 17.12
CA THR A 76 17.71 -17.08 17.27
C THR A 76 18.53 -15.92 17.86
N VAL A 77 18.24 -14.68 17.44
CA VAL A 77 18.89 -13.48 18.03
C VAL A 77 18.51 -13.34 19.51
N LEU A 78 17.22 -13.49 19.85
CA LEU A 78 16.73 -13.41 21.23
C LEU A 78 17.39 -14.46 22.14
N ASP A 79 17.51 -15.71 21.66
CA ASP A 79 18.13 -16.80 22.39
C ASP A 79 19.63 -16.55 22.63
N ASN A 80 20.36 -16.13 21.59
CA ASN A 80 21.79 -15.80 21.70
C ASN A 80 22.06 -14.67 22.70
N GLN A 81 21.12 -13.73 22.80
CA GLN A 81 21.18 -12.61 23.73
C GLN A 81 20.58 -12.92 25.10
N LYS A 82 20.03 -14.12 25.30
CA LYS A 82 19.36 -14.57 26.52
C LYS A 82 18.25 -13.61 26.97
N ALA A 83 17.45 -13.15 26.01
CA ALA A 83 16.36 -12.19 26.26
C ALA A 83 15.26 -12.74 27.21
N GLY A 84 15.20 -14.07 27.39
CA GLY A 84 14.26 -14.71 28.33
C GLY A 84 12.85 -14.93 27.78
N PHE A 85 12.62 -14.63 26.50
CA PHE A 85 11.37 -14.87 25.80
C PHE A 85 11.61 -15.11 24.29
N GLN A 86 10.58 -15.63 23.62
CA GLN A 86 10.54 -15.81 22.17
C GLN A 86 9.24 -15.23 21.60
N LEU A 87 9.23 -14.99 20.30
CA LEU A 87 8.03 -14.61 19.56
C LEU A 87 7.32 -15.87 19.02
N ASP A 88 6.02 -15.93 19.23
CA ASP A 88 5.15 -16.97 18.66
C ASP A 88 4.51 -16.46 17.37
N PHE A 89 4.91 -17.04 16.24
CA PHE A 89 4.40 -16.67 14.92
C PHE A 89 2.89 -16.88 14.77
N ASN A 90 2.33 -17.96 15.33
CA ASN A 90 0.90 -18.23 15.27
C ASN A 90 0.13 -17.22 16.13
N TRP A 91 0.65 -16.88 17.31
CA TRP A 91 0.07 -15.82 18.13
C TRP A 91 0.05 -14.48 17.38
N ILE A 92 1.15 -14.11 16.71
CA ILE A 92 1.22 -12.88 15.90
C ILE A 92 0.17 -12.91 14.79
N ARG A 93 0.08 -14.02 14.05
CA ARG A 93 -0.92 -14.21 12.98
C ARG A 93 -2.33 -13.97 13.50
N ASP A 94 -2.69 -14.62 14.60
CA ASP A 94 -4.07 -14.72 15.06
C ASP A 94 -4.52 -13.49 15.87
N ASN A 95 -3.57 -12.79 16.51
CA ASN A 95 -3.88 -11.65 17.41
C ASN A 95 -3.52 -10.28 16.82
N LEU A 96 -2.51 -10.20 15.94
CA LEU A 96 -2.04 -8.92 15.39
C LEU A 96 -2.41 -8.72 13.92
N THR A 97 -2.98 -9.73 13.25
CA THR A 97 -3.30 -9.67 11.82
C THR A 97 -4.66 -10.29 11.51
N LYS A 98 -5.05 -10.26 10.24
CA LYS A 98 -6.15 -11.06 9.67
C LYS A 98 -5.65 -12.15 8.72
N GLY A 99 -4.47 -12.72 9.04
CA GLY A 99 -3.81 -13.78 8.27
C GLY A 99 -2.76 -13.31 7.26
N SER A 100 -2.48 -12.00 7.16
CA SER A 100 -1.41 -11.44 6.34
C SER A 100 -0.36 -10.82 7.25
N ILE A 101 0.80 -11.45 7.35
CA ILE A 101 1.86 -11.07 8.29
C ILE A 101 2.96 -10.38 7.51
N ARG A 102 3.55 -9.37 8.11
CA ARG A 102 4.60 -8.53 7.51
C ARG A 102 5.60 -8.20 8.59
N GLU A 103 6.79 -7.81 8.17
CA GLU A 103 7.90 -7.36 9.01
C GLU A 103 7.48 -6.40 10.14
N ARG A 104 6.59 -5.44 9.87
CA ARG A 104 6.04 -4.52 10.89
C ARG A 104 5.31 -5.21 12.05
N HIS A 105 4.67 -6.35 11.80
CA HIS A 105 3.97 -7.13 12.84
C HIS A 105 4.96 -7.84 13.77
N LEU A 106 6.12 -8.29 13.24
CA LEU A 106 7.20 -8.82 14.08
C LEU A 106 7.79 -7.71 14.96
N ALA A 107 7.98 -6.51 14.42
CA ALA A 107 8.47 -5.38 15.20
C ALA A 107 7.53 -4.99 16.35
N LYS A 108 6.22 -4.92 16.07
CA LYS A 108 5.18 -4.71 17.08
C LYS A 108 5.20 -5.81 18.15
N ALA A 109 5.26 -7.08 17.73
CA ALA A 109 5.31 -8.21 18.66
C ALA A 109 6.54 -8.18 19.56
N LEU A 110 7.72 -7.84 19.01
CA LEU A 110 8.94 -7.69 19.78
C LEU A 110 8.83 -6.58 20.82
N ARG A 111 8.34 -5.40 20.43
CA ARG A 111 8.11 -4.29 21.37
C ARG A 111 7.19 -4.71 22.50
N ILE A 112 6.05 -5.33 22.18
CA ILE A 112 5.08 -5.83 23.16
C ILE A 112 5.77 -6.78 24.15
N LYS A 113 6.52 -7.77 23.66
CA LYS A 113 7.19 -8.76 24.51
C LYS A 113 8.28 -8.17 25.39
N VAL A 114 9.08 -7.24 24.87
CA VAL A 114 10.07 -6.49 25.68
C VAL A 114 9.35 -5.70 26.78
N TYR A 115 8.25 -5.04 26.45
CA TYR A 115 7.52 -4.18 27.39
C TYR A 115 6.83 -5.00 28.49
N GLU A 116 6.23 -6.14 28.12
CA GLU A 116 5.63 -7.09 29.05
C GLU A 116 6.68 -7.69 29.99
N THR A 117 7.81 -8.13 29.46
CA THR A 117 8.86 -8.84 30.23
C THR A 117 9.55 -7.92 31.22
N LEU A 118 9.80 -6.66 30.84
CA LEU A 118 10.56 -5.70 31.66
C LEU A 118 9.67 -4.73 32.43
N GLY A 119 8.35 -4.81 32.29
CA GLY A 119 7.39 -4.05 33.07
C GLY A 119 7.58 -2.53 32.96
N SER A 120 7.75 -1.84 34.08
CA SER A 120 7.96 -0.38 34.13
C SER A 120 9.42 0.06 34.08
N ASP A 121 10.38 -0.87 33.98
CA ASP A 121 11.81 -0.55 34.00
C ASP A 121 12.27 -0.01 32.63
N GLU A 122 12.24 1.32 32.49
CA GLU A 122 12.65 1.99 31.25
C GLU A 122 14.13 1.80 30.92
N ALA A 123 15.00 1.72 31.93
CA ALA A 123 16.43 1.56 31.73
C ALA A 123 16.73 0.16 31.18
N ALA A 124 16.10 -0.87 31.76
CA ALA A 124 16.22 -2.24 31.27
C ALA A 124 15.68 -2.38 29.83
N LYS A 125 14.56 -1.73 29.48
CA LYS A 125 14.03 -1.74 28.10
C LYS A 125 15.02 -1.16 27.10
N LYS A 126 15.58 0.02 27.41
CA LYS A 126 16.56 0.68 26.54
C LYS A 126 17.81 -0.18 26.36
N ALA A 127 18.33 -0.75 27.45
CA ALA A 127 19.48 -1.65 27.40
C ALA A 127 19.19 -2.92 26.58
N CYS A 128 17.99 -3.50 26.71
CA CYS A 128 17.56 -4.65 25.92
C CYS A 128 17.54 -4.33 24.41
N PHE A 129 16.96 -3.20 24.01
CA PHE A 129 16.98 -2.79 22.60
C PHE A 129 18.40 -2.49 22.11
N GLU A 130 19.23 -1.83 22.91
CA GLU A 130 20.61 -1.55 22.55
C GLU A 130 21.40 -2.85 22.30
N GLN A 131 21.22 -3.85 23.17
CA GLN A 131 21.79 -5.17 22.98
C GLN A 131 21.27 -5.84 21.69
N LEU A 132 19.95 -5.80 21.45
CA LEU A 132 19.33 -6.35 20.24
C LEU A 132 19.88 -5.68 18.98
N PHE A 133 20.07 -4.37 19.00
CA PHE A 133 20.56 -3.59 17.86
C PHE A 133 22.08 -3.65 17.68
N GLY A 134 22.77 -4.52 18.41
CA GLY A 134 24.22 -4.70 18.32
C GLY A 134 25.01 -3.51 18.89
N GLY A 135 24.54 -2.95 20.00
CA GLY A 135 25.16 -1.83 20.70
C GLY A 135 24.71 -0.45 20.23
N LYS A 136 23.67 -0.35 19.39
CA LYS A 136 23.09 0.93 18.99
C LYS A 136 21.96 1.30 19.93
N ALA A 137 22.09 2.42 20.64
CA ALA A 137 21.02 2.91 21.50
C ALA A 137 19.71 3.17 20.72
N LEU A 138 18.59 2.85 21.36
CA LEU A 138 17.24 3.24 20.92
C LEU A 138 17.11 4.78 21.00
N LYS A 139 16.69 5.42 19.93
CA LYS A 139 16.60 6.89 19.83
C LYS A 139 15.21 7.42 20.17
N SER A 140 14.17 6.70 19.76
CA SER A 140 12.78 7.04 20.04
C SER A 140 12.48 6.91 21.53
N ALA A 141 11.55 7.75 21.99
CA ALA A 141 11.01 7.62 23.33
C ALA A 141 10.22 6.31 23.46
N LEU A 142 10.21 5.69 24.65
CA LEU A 142 9.52 4.40 24.84
C LEU A 142 7.99 4.51 24.69
N ASN A 143 7.42 5.71 24.85
CA ASN A 143 6.01 5.96 24.59
C ASN A 143 5.71 6.28 23.10
N ASP A 144 6.73 6.45 22.26
CA ASP A 144 6.59 6.54 20.81
C ASP A 144 6.65 5.13 20.22
N GLU A 145 5.53 4.39 20.34
CA GLU A 145 5.45 3.00 19.89
C GLU A 145 5.82 2.84 18.41
N ALA A 146 5.36 3.77 17.56
CA ALA A 146 5.64 3.75 16.13
C ALA A 146 7.13 3.97 15.84
N GLY A 147 7.77 4.91 16.54
CA GLY A 147 9.21 5.14 16.43
C GLY A 147 10.03 3.93 16.87
N VAL A 148 9.71 3.34 18.04
CA VAL A 148 10.38 2.12 18.54
C VAL A 148 10.23 0.97 17.55
N GLU A 149 9.01 0.73 17.05
CA GLU A 149 8.75 -0.29 16.04
C GLU A 149 9.56 -0.01 14.77
N ASN A 150 9.64 1.23 14.28
CA ASN A 150 10.45 1.59 13.12
C ASN A 150 11.97 1.40 13.34
N GLU A 151 12.48 1.62 14.54
CA GLU A 151 13.88 1.33 14.86
C GLU A 151 14.16 -0.17 14.93
N ILE A 152 13.25 -0.97 15.51
CA ILE A 152 13.34 -2.45 15.48
C ILE A 152 13.43 -2.94 14.03
N ARG A 153 12.51 -2.46 13.19
CA ARG A 153 12.46 -2.74 11.75
C ARG A 153 13.78 -2.42 11.06
N GLY A 154 14.26 -1.19 11.25
CA GLY A 154 15.49 -0.69 10.62
C GLY A 154 16.76 -1.42 11.07
N ASN A 155 16.87 -1.81 12.34
CA ASN A 155 18.07 -2.44 12.88
C ASN A 155 18.09 -3.97 12.73
N LEU A 156 16.93 -4.64 12.73
CA LEU A 156 16.86 -6.10 12.77
C LEU A 156 16.26 -6.75 11.52
N LEU A 157 15.24 -6.14 10.93
CA LEU A 157 14.33 -6.83 10.00
C LEU A 157 14.45 -6.40 8.54
N LYS A 158 15.12 -5.27 8.26
CA LYS A 158 15.43 -4.81 6.90
C LYS A 158 16.81 -5.29 6.45
N ALA A 159 17.11 -5.13 5.15
CA ALA A 159 18.38 -5.53 4.55
C ALA A 159 19.59 -5.08 5.40
N GLY A 160 20.48 -6.02 5.72
CA GLY A 160 21.62 -5.83 6.62
C GLY A 160 21.34 -6.10 8.10
N GLY A 161 20.07 -6.23 8.51
CA GLY A 161 19.66 -6.63 9.86
C GLY A 161 19.81 -8.13 10.12
N ALA A 162 20.03 -8.49 11.37
CA ALA A 162 20.34 -9.88 11.79
C ALA A 162 19.22 -10.89 11.48
N ALA A 163 17.96 -10.43 11.43
CA ALA A 163 16.79 -11.27 11.17
C ALA A 163 16.18 -11.05 9.77
N PHE A 164 16.87 -10.32 8.89
CA PHE A 164 16.42 -10.11 7.52
C PHE A 164 16.39 -11.41 6.72
N VAL A 165 15.35 -11.54 5.90
CA VAL A 165 15.20 -12.59 4.90
C VAL A 165 14.78 -11.90 3.60
N PRO A 166 15.51 -12.07 2.49
CA PRO A 166 15.11 -11.48 1.21
C PRO A 166 13.77 -12.06 0.74
N GLU A 167 13.01 -11.28 -0.02
CA GLU A 167 11.80 -11.79 -0.67
C GLU A 167 12.20 -12.70 -1.84
N GLU A 168 11.53 -13.85 -1.95
CA GLU A 168 11.71 -14.76 -3.09
C GLU A 168 10.92 -14.25 -4.30
N ALA A 169 11.47 -14.44 -5.51
CA ALA A 169 10.81 -13.99 -6.74
C ALA A 169 9.41 -14.59 -6.91
N THR A 170 9.19 -15.82 -6.41
CA THR A 170 7.90 -16.52 -6.42
C THR A 170 6.83 -15.84 -5.56
N ALA A 171 7.19 -14.88 -4.70
CA ALA A 171 6.24 -14.10 -3.92
C ALA A 171 5.54 -13.00 -4.76
N PHE A 172 6.02 -12.72 -5.97
CA PHE A 172 5.47 -11.69 -6.83
C PHE A 172 4.80 -12.32 -8.05
N LEU A 173 3.52 -12.05 -8.21
CA LEU A 173 2.82 -12.40 -9.45
C LEU A 173 3.23 -11.45 -10.58
N PRO A 174 3.15 -11.91 -11.85
CA PRO A 174 3.22 -11.02 -13.00
C PRO A 174 2.19 -9.88 -12.88
N MET A 175 2.59 -8.68 -13.28
CA MET A 175 1.74 -7.47 -13.25
C MET A 175 0.36 -7.71 -13.89
N GLU A 176 0.33 -8.32 -15.07
CA GLU A 176 -0.90 -8.63 -15.81
C GLU A 176 -1.80 -9.59 -15.06
N GLN A 177 -1.22 -10.55 -14.32
CA GLN A 177 -1.98 -11.49 -13.51
C GLN A 177 -2.63 -10.79 -12.31
N VAL A 178 -1.94 -9.83 -11.70
CA VAL A 178 -2.50 -9.00 -10.62
C VAL A 178 -3.65 -8.15 -11.13
N CYS A 179 -3.51 -7.52 -12.32
CA CYS A 179 -4.60 -6.78 -12.95
C CYS A 179 -5.85 -7.65 -13.15
N ARG A 180 -5.68 -8.90 -13.62
CA ARG A 180 -6.79 -9.85 -13.77
C ARG A 180 -7.44 -10.23 -12.45
N ILE A 181 -6.66 -10.41 -11.38
CA ILE A 181 -7.21 -10.66 -10.03
C ILE A 181 -8.07 -9.48 -9.57
N ILE A 182 -7.59 -8.25 -9.76
CA ILE A 182 -8.33 -7.03 -9.40
C ILE A 182 -9.62 -6.92 -10.21
N GLN A 183 -9.56 -7.15 -11.52
CA GLN A 183 -10.73 -7.13 -12.41
C GLN A 183 -11.74 -8.21 -12.03
N ALA A 184 -11.27 -9.43 -11.73
CA ALA A 184 -12.12 -10.53 -11.29
C ALA A 184 -12.76 -10.28 -9.90
N ALA A 185 -12.13 -9.46 -9.06
CA ALA A 185 -12.72 -8.94 -7.82
C ALA A 185 -13.74 -7.80 -8.06
N GLY A 186 -13.92 -7.38 -9.33
CA GLY A 186 -14.77 -6.28 -9.74
C GLY A 186 -14.22 -4.91 -9.41
N GLY A 187 -12.90 -4.78 -9.26
CA GLY A 187 -12.22 -3.51 -9.03
C GLY A 187 -11.51 -2.98 -10.28
N ILE A 188 -11.10 -1.73 -10.20
CA ILE A 188 -10.30 -1.03 -11.22
C ILE A 188 -8.82 -1.24 -10.90
N PRO A 189 -8.00 -1.84 -11.79
CA PRO A 189 -6.55 -1.81 -11.65
C PRO A 189 -6.04 -0.37 -11.71
N THR A 190 -5.29 0.01 -10.68
CA THR A 190 -4.80 1.37 -10.46
C THR A 190 -3.28 1.31 -10.26
N TYR A 191 -2.56 2.18 -10.96
CA TYR A 191 -1.12 2.35 -10.79
C TYR A 191 -0.83 3.43 -9.73
N PRO A 192 -0.19 3.09 -8.59
CA PRO A 192 0.27 4.07 -7.63
C PRO A 192 1.57 4.73 -8.11
N PHE A 193 1.56 6.05 -8.23
CA PHE A 193 2.75 6.85 -8.47
C PHE A 193 3.54 7.06 -7.18
N LEU A 194 4.86 6.92 -7.27
CA LEU A 194 5.76 7.55 -6.30
C LEU A 194 5.87 9.05 -6.57
N ALA A 195 5.90 9.41 -7.86
CA ALA A 195 6.16 10.73 -8.39
C ALA A 195 7.49 11.31 -7.86
N ASP A 196 7.53 12.60 -7.52
CA ASP A 196 8.77 13.27 -7.16
C ASP A 196 9.27 12.85 -5.77
N ASP A 197 10.58 12.63 -5.65
CA ASP A 197 11.28 12.49 -4.38
C ASP A 197 11.60 13.85 -3.73
N ALA A 198 12.21 13.83 -2.55
CA ALA A 198 12.58 15.03 -1.80
C ALA A 198 13.50 16.02 -2.57
N LYS A 199 14.13 15.57 -3.66
CA LYS A 199 15.01 16.37 -4.53
C LYS A 199 14.34 16.73 -5.86
N GLY A 200 13.07 16.40 -6.05
CA GLY A 200 12.33 16.59 -7.29
C GLY A 200 12.65 15.55 -8.37
N GLY A 201 13.36 14.47 -8.03
CA GLY A 201 13.70 13.38 -8.94
C GLY A 201 12.56 12.37 -9.07
N TYR A 202 12.51 11.67 -10.20
CA TYR A 202 11.53 10.61 -10.47
C TYR A 202 12.26 9.30 -10.72
N THR A 203 11.52 8.20 -10.68
CA THR A 203 12.02 6.91 -11.14
C THR A 203 12.19 6.89 -12.66
N ASP A 204 12.88 5.87 -13.18
CA ASP A 204 13.18 5.76 -14.61
C ASP A 204 11.88 5.72 -15.44
N PHE A 205 10.85 5.06 -14.91
CA PHE A 205 9.55 4.92 -15.55
C PHE A 205 8.70 6.19 -15.47
N GLU A 206 8.72 6.89 -14.33
CA GLU A 206 7.79 7.99 -14.06
C GLU A 206 8.30 9.37 -14.51
N GLY A 207 9.60 9.49 -14.84
CA GLY A 207 10.23 10.77 -15.16
C GLY A 207 9.75 11.46 -16.44
N ASN A 208 9.06 10.73 -17.32
CA ASN A 208 8.43 11.29 -18.52
C ASN A 208 6.91 11.09 -18.48
N LEU A 209 6.18 12.14 -18.10
CA LEU A 209 4.73 12.16 -17.92
C LEU A 209 3.92 11.69 -19.16
N GLU A 210 4.32 12.08 -20.36
CA GLU A 210 3.60 11.71 -21.58
C GLU A 210 3.83 10.22 -21.91
N GLN A 211 5.10 9.79 -21.80
CA GLN A 211 5.48 8.40 -22.05
C GLN A 211 4.86 7.44 -21.02
N VAL A 212 4.86 7.81 -19.74
CA VAL A 212 4.25 6.98 -18.69
C VAL A 212 2.74 6.88 -18.88
N ALA A 213 2.07 7.98 -19.25
CA ALA A 213 0.64 7.95 -19.55
C ALA A 213 0.32 7.01 -20.72
N ALA A 214 1.08 7.10 -21.82
CA ALA A 214 0.92 6.21 -22.97
C ALA A 214 1.16 4.74 -22.60
N THR A 215 2.23 4.47 -21.85
CA THR A 215 2.60 3.11 -21.44
C THR A 215 1.57 2.51 -20.48
N LEU A 216 1.07 3.30 -19.53
CA LEU A 216 -0.01 2.87 -18.63
C LEU A 216 -1.29 2.55 -19.40
N THR A 217 -1.66 3.36 -20.39
CA THR A 217 -2.80 3.08 -21.27
C THR A 217 -2.60 1.78 -22.05
N GLU A 218 -1.41 1.55 -22.63
CA GLU A 218 -1.09 0.31 -23.35
C GLU A 218 -1.18 -0.92 -22.43
N ARG A 219 -0.73 -0.78 -21.17
CA ARG A 219 -0.82 -1.82 -20.13
C ARG A 219 -2.24 -2.01 -19.57
N GLY A 220 -3.24 -1.27 -20.06
CA GLY A 220 -4.64 -1.40 -19.66
C GLY A 220 -5.01 -0.67 -18.36
N PHE A 221 -4.18 0.25 -17.89
CA PHE A 221 -4.53 1.10 -16.75
C PHE A 221 -5.42 2.27 -17.19
N ALA A 222 -6.53 2.43 -16.47
CA ALA A 222 -7.43 3.57 -16.58
C ALA A 222 -7.47 4.42 -15.30
N SER A 223 -6.73 4.00 -14.27
CA SER A 223 -6.69 4.66 -12.97
C SER A 223 -5.28 4.75 -12.43
N VAL A 224 -5.01 5.84 -11.73
CA VAL A 224 -3.74 6.15 -11.07
C VAL A 224 -4.03 6.72 -9.69
N GLU A 225 -3.10 6.53 -8.76
CA GLU A 225 -3.17 7.19 -7.46
C GLU A 225 -1.83 7.82 -7.07
N PHE A 226 -1.87 8.86 -6.25
CA PHE A 226 -0.69 9.51 -5.70
C PHE A 226 -0.72 9.50 -4.17
N ILE A 227 0.46 9.42 -3.57
CA ILE A 227 0.64 9.52 -2.13
C ILE A 227 1.00 10.97 -1.83
N SER A 228 -0.01 11.82 -1.76
CA SER A 228 0.17 13.28 -1.85
C SER A 228 1.16 13.83 -0.81
N THR A 229 1.16 13.26 0.39
CA THR A 229 2.05 13.65 1.49
C THR A 229 3.54 13.44 1.19
N ARG A 230 3.87 12.70 0.14
CA ARG A 230 5.23 12.45 -0.32
C ARG A 230 5.67 13.39 -1.45
N ASN A 231 4.77 14.16 -2.05
CA ASN A 231 5.04 14.90 -3.29
C ASN A 231 5.04 16.42 -3.10
N ASP A 232 5.89 17.12 -3.85
CA ASP A 232 5.80 18.57 -3.97
C ASP A 232 4.44 18.97 -4.58
N LEU A 233 3.84 20.07 -4.09
CA LEU A 233 2.51 20.50 -4.51
C LEU A 233 2.42 20.78 -6.01
N HIS A 234 3.42 21.48 -6.57
CA HIS A 234 3.39 21.91 -7.96
C HIS A 234 3.62 20.75 -8.92
N LEU A 235 4.56 19.87 -8.56
CA LEU A 235 4.84 18.66 -9.33
C LEU A 235 3.67 17.66 -9.29
N LEU A 236 3.06 17.48 -8.12
CA LEU A 236 1.85 16.68 -7.94
C LEU A 236 0.71 17.21 -8.81
N GLU A 237 0.41 18.51 -8.75
CA GLU A 237 -0.66 19.12 -9.53
C GLU A 237 -0.42 18.97 -11.03
N LYS A 238 0.81 19.17 -11.50
CA LYS A 238 1.18 18.97 -12.91
C LYS A 238 0.85 17.55 -13.40
N TYR A 239 1.28 16.53 -12.65
CA TYR A 239 1.06 15.13 -13.05
C TYR A 239 -0.42 14.74 -12.93
N ALA A 240 -1.07 15.09 -11.81
CA ALA A 240 -2.47 14.76 -11.57
C ALA A 240 -3.40 15.43 -12.60
N LEU A 241 -3.16 16.70 -12.93
CA LEU A 241 -3.96 17.43 -13.93
C LEU A 241 -3.80 16.81 -15.31
N TYR A 242 -2.57 16.56 -15.76
CA TYR A 242 -2.34 15.97 -17.08
C TYR A 242 -3.00 14.58 -17.22
N LEU A 243 -2.81 13.69 -16.25
CA LEU A 243 -3.41 12.34 -16.29
C LEU A 243 -4.94 12.42 -16.22
N HIS A 244 -5.48 13.36 -15.44
CA HIS A 244 -6.92 13.64 -15.43
C HIS A 244 -7.40 14.14 -16.80
N GLU A 245 -6.69 15.03 -17.48
CA GLU A 245 -7.05 15.49 -18.82
C GLU A 245 -6.98 14.37 -19.87
N GLN A 246 -6.05 13.43 -19.73
CA GLN A 246 -5.98 12.22 -20.55
C GLN A 246 -7.11 11.21 -20.27
N GLY A 247 -7.97 11.47 -19.27
CA GLY A 247 -9.13 10.64 -18.97
C GLY A 247 -8.88 9.53 -17.93
N PHE A 248 -7.73 9.54 -17.24
CA PHE A 248 -7.53 8.63 -16.11
C PHE A 248 -8.42 8.99 -14.92
N VAL A 249 -8.77 8.00 -14.11
CA VAL A 249 -9.30 8.19 -12.76
C VAL A 249 -8.11 8.47 -11.85
N VAL A 250 -8.02 9.67 -11.28
CA VAL A 250 -6.90 10.11 -10.45
C VAL A 250 -7.36 10.25 -9.01
N THR A 251 -6.70 9.56 -8.07
CA THR A 251 -6.96 9.70 -6.63
C THR A 251 -5.70 10.08 -5.85
N LEU A 252 -5.90 10.69 -4.68
CA LEU A 252 -4.85 11.07 -3.75
C LEU A 252 -5.10 10.35 -2.42
N GLY A 253 -4.05 9.84 -1.80
CA GLY A 253 -4.12 9.14 -0.52
C GLY A 253 -2.91 9.45 0.38
N THR A 254 -3.00 9.04 1.64
CA THR A 254 -1.90 9.15 2.61
C THR A 254 -0.98 7.94 2.63
N GLU A 255 -1.41 6.81 2.07
CA GLU A 255 -0.81 5.48 2.28
C GLU A 255 -0.61 5.17 3.78
N HIS A 256 -1.56 5.61 4.61
CA HIS A 256 -1.44 5.49 6.06
C HIS A 256 -1.39 4.01 6.47
N ASN A 257 -0.21 3.57 6.90
CA ASN A 257 0.09 2.15 7.09
C ASN A 257 0.90 1.89 8.38
N THR A 258 0.99 2.91 9.25
CA THR A 258 1.70 2.86 10.53
C THR A 258 0.72 2.98 11.70
N PRO A 259 1.11 2.66 12.94
CA PRO A 259 0.28 2.90 14.11
C PRO A 259 0.16 4.39 14.50
N ALA A 260 0.88 5.30 13.84
CA ALA A 260 0.87 6.71 14.20
C ALA A 260 -0.52 7.32 13.97
N MET A 261 -0.95 8.25 14.82
CA MET A 261 -2.25 8.90 14.68
C MET A 261 -2.15 10.11 13.74
N GLU A 262 -1.91 9.84 12.44
CA GLU A 262 -1.78 10.87 11.42
C GLU A 262 -3.17 11.41 10.98
N PRO A 263 -3.28 12.71 10.64
CA PRO A 263 -4.52 13.25 10.10
C PRO A 263 -4.91 12.57 8.77
N ILE A 264 -6.21 12.30 8.60
CA ILE A 264 -6.77 11.79 7.33
C ILE A 264 -6.85 12.91 6.27
N LEU A 265 -6.84 14.17 6.69
CA LEU A 265 -6.86 15.32 5.78
C LEU A 265 -5.61 15.30 4.90
N LEU A 266 -5.82 15.22 3.60
CA LEU A 266 -4.74 15.17 2.63
C LEU A 266 -4.01 16.51 2.53
N THR A 267 -2.69 16.41 2.44
CA THR A 267 -1.75 17.51 2.20
C THR A 267 -0.71 17.05 1.18
N ALA A 268 -0.03 18.01 0.56
CA ALA A 268 1.24 17.75 -0.12
C ALA A 268 2.38 17.63 0.91
N ARG A 269 3.60 17.32 0.44
CA ARG A 269 4.80 17.21 1.28
C ARG A 269 4.94 18.43 2.21
N HIS A 270 5.40 18.18 3.44
CA HIS A 270 5.53 19.17 4.51
C HIS A 270 4.21 19.80 5.00
N GLY A 271 3.07 19.16 4.74
CA GLY A 271 1.77 19.61 5.24
C GLY A 271 1.19 20.78 4.45
N VAL A 272 1.69 21.03 3.24
CA VAL A 272 1.16 22.08 2.36
C VAL A 272 -0.26 21.72 1.95
N PRO A 273 -1.27 22.60 2.15
CA PRO A 273 -2.65 22.32 1.76
C PRO A 273 -2.77 22.05 0.25
N LEU A 274 -3.61 21.09 -0.12
CA LEU A 274 -3.94 20.85 -1.53
C LEU A 274 -4.68 22.05 -2.13
N THR A 275 -4.44 22.30 -3.42
CA THR A 275 -5.19 23.27 -4.21
C THR A 275 -6.63 22.80 -4.45
N ASP A 276 -7.51 23.71 -4.86
CA ASP A 276 -8.89 23.35 -5.20
C ASP A 276 -8.96 22.47 -6.46
N THR A 277 -8.00 22.61 -7.38
CA THR A 277 -7.83 21.71 -8.53
C THR A 277 -7.57 20.27 -8.08
N LEU A 278 -6.60 20.05 -7.19
CA LEU A 278 -6.28 18.71 -6.67
C LEU A 278 -7.43 18.11 -5.86
N LYS A 279 -8.10 18.91 -5.01
CA LYS A 279 -9.29 18.46 -4.27
C LYS A 279 -10.40 18.03 -5.21
N ARG A 280 -10.68 18.82 -6.26
CA ARG A 280 -11.69 18.50 -7.27
C ARG A 280 -11.35 17.22 -8.02
N ILE A 281 -10.12 17.09 -8.53
CA ILE A 281 -9.65 15.88 -9.23
C ILE A 281 -9.81 14.64 -8.34
N ASN A 282 -9.38 14.72 -7.08
CA ASN A 282 -9.50 13.61 -6.14
C ASN A 282 -10.96 13.23 -5.87
N TYR A 283 -11.83 14.22 -5.68
CA TYR A 283 -13.26 13.99 -5.46
C TYR A 283 -13.92 13.32 -6.67
N GLU A 284 -13.66 13.83 -7.89
CA GLU A 284 -14.14 13.23 -9.13
C GLU A 284 -13.64 11.78 -9.29
N GLY A 285 -12.39 11.51 -8.92
CA GLY A 285 -11.83 10.16 -8.89
C GLY A 285 -12.59 9.23 -7.93
N ALA A 286 -12.87 9.70 -6.71
CA ALA A 286 -13.68 8.97 -5.73
C ALA A 286 -15.11 8.71 -6.24
N CYS A 287 -15.73 9.68 -6.92
CA CYS A 287 -17.04 9.50 -7.55
C CYS A 287 -17.02 8.40 -8.60
N VAL A 288 -16.03 8.38 -9.49
CA VAL A 288 -15.94 7.32 -10.52
C VAL A 288 -15.80 5.95 -9.88
N ILE A 289 -14.97 5.82 -8.83
CA ILE A 289 -14.79 4.55 -8.11
C ILE A 289 -16.09 4.12 -7.41
N ALA A 290 -16.79 5.05 -6.76
CA ALA A 290 -18.09 4.78 -6.11
C ALA A 290 -19.14 4.28 -7.12
N ALA A 291 -19.25 4.97 -8.25
CA ALA A 291 -20.16 4.59 -9.34
C ALA A 291 -19.78 3.24 -9.95
N HIS A 292 -18.48 2.99 -10.19
CA HIS A 292 -17.99 1.69 -10.65
C HIS A 292 -18.41 0.57 -9.70
N GLN A 293 -18.08 0.69 -8.41
CA GLN A 293 -18.41 -0.30 -7.39
C GLN A 293 -19.92 -0.57 -7.33
N HIS A 294 -20.74 0.49 -7.41
CA HIS A 294 -22.19 0.39 -7.40
C HIS A 294 -22.77 -0.31 -8.63
N VAL A 295 -22.24 -0.04 -9.83
CA VAL A 295 -22.69 -0.65 -11.10
C VAL A 295 -22.28 -2.12 -11.15
N VAL A 296 -21.03 -2.44 -10.79
CA VAL A 296 -20.53 -3.82 -10.77
C VAL A 296 -21.29 -4.68 -9.76
N ALA A 297 -21.67 -4.13 -8.60
CA ALA A 297 -22.47 -4.83 -7.61
C ALA A 297 -23.86 -5.27 -8.14
N GLN A 298 -24.34 -4.68 -9.24
CA GLN A 298 -25.59 -5.04 -9.91
C GLN A 298 -25.39 -6.06 -11.04
N GLY A 299 -24.17 -6.56 -11.24
CA GLY A 299 -23.82 -7.46 -12.33
C GLY A 299 -23.68 -6.78 -13.69
N LEU A 300 -23.55 -5.45 -13.72
CA LEU A 300 -23.36 -4.67 -14.93
C LEU A 300 -21.87 -4.33 -15.14
N PRO A 301 -21.42 -4.11 -16.39
CA PRO A 301 -20.06 -3.62 -16.64
C PRO A 301 -19.86 -2.23 -16.04
N GLY A 302 -18.89 -2.10 -15.12
CA GLY A 302 -18.52 -0.82 -14.52
C GLY A 302 -17.72 0.08 -15.45
N TYR A 303 -17.08 1.11 -14.89
CA TYR A 303 -16.22 2.03 -15.64
C TYR A 303 -15.07 1.31 -16.38
N VAL A 304 -14.58 0.23 -15.78
CA VAL A 304 -13.67 -0.74 -16.39
C VAL A 304 -14.41 -2.07 -16.41
N ASP A 305 -14.42 -2.75 -17.55
CA ASP A 305 -15.07 -4.07 -17.68
C ASP A 305 -14.16 -5.23 -17.24
N VAL A 306 -14.69 -6.45 -17.32
CA VAL A 306 -13.99 -7.68 -16.91
C VAL A 306 -12.74 -7.98 -17.73
N ASP A 307 -12.63 -7.40 -18.94
CA ASP A 307 -11.47 -7.53 -19.81
C ASP A 307 -10.48 -6.36 -19.63
N GLY A 308 -10.76 -5.44 -18.70
CA GLY A 308 -9.93 -4.26 -18.45
C GLY A 308 -10.18 -3.10 -19.41
N ARG A 309 -11.22 -3.14 -20.24
CA ARG A 309 -11.51 -2.07 -21.19
C ARG A 309 -12.24 -0.95 -20.47
N CYS A 310 -11.85 0.28 -20.80
CA CYS A 310 -12.40 1.50 -20.23
C CYS A 310 -12.84 2.44 -21.34
N ASP A 311 -14.11 2.85 -21.31
CA ASP A 311 -14.59 3.94 -22.16
C ASP A 311 -14.47 5.27 -21.40
N ARG A 312 -13.34 5.96 -21.59
CA ARG A 312 -13.04 7.23 -20.92
C ARG A 312 -14.05 8.33 -21.26
N SER A 313 -14.79 8.23 -22.36
CA SER A 313 -15.82 9.21 -22.74
C SER A 313 -16.99 9.25 -21.75
N LYS A 314 -17.25 8.13 -21.04
CA LYS A 314 -18.32 8.02 -20.04
C LYS A 314 -17.94 8.54 -18.67
N ARG A 315 -16.72 9.05 -18.47
CA ARG A 315 -16.25 9.47 -17.14
C ARG A 315 -17.16 10.50 -16.48
N ALA A 316 -17.69 11.46 -17.25
CA ALA A 316 -18.60 12.48 -16.72
C ALA A 316 -19.90 11.88 -16.16
N GLU A 317 -20.43 10.82 -16.77
CA GLU A 317 -21.61 10.10 -16.30
C GLU A 317 -21.32 9.39 -14.96
N TYR A 318 -20.16 8.74 -14.86
CA TYR A 318 -19.71 8.08 -13.64
C TYR A 318 -19.43 9.07 -12.51
N ILE A 319 -18.85 10.24 -12.80
CA ILE A 319 -18.68 11.32 -11.81
C ILE A 319 -20.06 11.74 -11.27
N LYS A 320 -21.03 11.99 -12.14
CA LYS A 320 -22.38 12.41 -11.74
C LYS A 320 -23.08 11.36 -10.87
N LEU A 321 -23.04 10.09 -11.26
CA LEU A 321 -23.63 9.01 -10.48
C LEU A 321 -22.92 8.87 -9.12
N GLY A 322 -21.60 8.92 -9.10
CA GLY A 322 -20.81 8.82 -7.88
C GLY A 322 -21.08 9.94 -6.89
N ASP A 323 -21.20 11.18 -7.36
CA ASP A 323 -21.58 12.34 -6.54
C ASP A 323 -22.94 12.12 -5.87
N GLN A 324 -23.94 11.64 -6.64
CA GLN A 324 -25.27 11.33 -6.10
C GLN A 324 -25.21 10.24 -5.03
N LEU A 325 -24.45 9.16 -5.27
CA LEU A 325 -24.29 8.05 -4.33
C LEU A 325 -23.60 8.48 -3.03
N ILE A 326 -22.52 9.26 -3.13
CA ILE A 326 -21.76 9.74 -1.97
C ILE A 326 -22.64 10.70 -1.15
N LYS A 327 -23.25 11.70 -1.78
CA LYS A 327 -24.14 12.65 -1.10
C LYS A 327 -25.33 11.98 -0.46
N ALA A 328 -25.93 10.97 -1.09
CA ALA A 328 -27.03 10.22 -0.51
C ALA A 328 -26.66 9.54 0.83
N VAL A 329 -25.39 9.24 1.10
CA VAL A 329 -24.94 8.67 2.39
C VAL A 329 -24.50 9.77 3.36
N VAL A 330 -23.85 10.82 2.86
CA VAL A 330 -23.28 11.89 3.68
C VAL A 330 -24.34 12.90 4.14
N GLU A 331 -25.36 13.16 3.32
CA GLU A 331 -26.39 14.20 3.53
C GLU A 331 -27.72 13.65 4.08
N GLN A 332 -27.82 12.34 4.35
CA GLN A 332 -28.97 11.76 5.06
C GLN A 332 -29.00 12.30 6.50
N ASN A 333 -29.86 13.30 6.73
CA ASN A 333 -30.18 13.93 8.02
C ASN A 333 -31.20 13.12 8.83
#